data_AF-A0A1J3FLQ6-F1
#
_entry.id   AF-A0A1J3FLQ6-F1
#
_cell.length_a   1.000
_cell.length_b   1.000
_cell.length_c   1.000
_cell.angle_alpha   90.00
_cell.angle_beta   90.00
_cell.angle_gamma   90.00
#
_symmetry.space_group_name_H-M   'P 1'
#
loop_
_entity.id
_entity.type
_entity.pdbx_description
1 polymer ?
#
loop_
_entity_poly.entity_id
_entity_poly.type
_entity_poly.pdbx_seq_one_letter_code
_entity_poly.pdbx_strand_id
1 'polypeptide(L)'
;MTNSGKKSMAPSSSSGLTFKLHPLVMLNISDHFTRVKTQLNPPASSCATGNGHSSGDAMILQNPRVYGCVIGAQSGRTIEIFNSFELIFDPTTDTLDRSFLEKKQEL
;
A
#
# COMPACT_ATOMS: atom_id res chain seq x y z
N MET A 1 -22.50 -29.25 -12.30
CA MET A 1 -21.40 -28.72 -13.13
C MET A 1 -21.60 -27.21 -13.28
N THR A 2 -21.06 -26.39 -12.39
CA THR A 2 -21.22 -24.93 -12.44
C THR A 2 -19.88 -24.28 -12.78
N ASN A 3 -19.86 -23.62 -13.93
CA ASN A 3 -18.68 -23.05 -14.58
C ASN A 3 -18.17 -21.83 -13.78
N SER A 4 -17.01 -21.97 -13.14
CA SER A 4 -16.35 -20.85 -12.45
C SER A 4 -15.76 -19.90 -13.49
N GLY A 5 -16.31 -18.68 -13.56
CA GLY A 5 -15.87 -17.62 -14.47
C GLY A 5 -14.40 -17.28 -14.25
N LYS A 6 -13.54 -17.68 -15.19
CA LYS A 6 -12.17 -17.18 -15.30
C LYS A 6 -12.25 -15.68 -15.57
N LYS A 7 -11.84 -14.85 -14.60
CA LYS A 7 -11.49 -13.45 -14.86
C LYS A 7 -10.29 -13.46 -15.80
N SER A 8 -10.56 -13.29 -17.09
CA SER A 8 -9.55 -13.13 -18.14
C SER A 8 -8.78 -11.84 -17.84
N MET A 9 -7.53 -11.97 -17.39
CA MET A 9 -6.57 -10.86 -17.40
C MET A 9 -6.41 -10.41 -18.85
N ALA A 10 -6.78 -9.16 -19.16
CA ALA A 10 -6.58 -8.63 -20.51
C ALA A 10 -5.09 -8.74 -20.87
N PRO A 11 -4.74 -9.10 -22.13
CA PRO A 11 -3.35 -9.17 -22.54
C PRO A 11 -2.72 -7.79 -22.33
N SER A 12 -1.68 -7.75 -21.51
CA SER A 12 -0.94 -6.53 -21.25
C SER A 12 -0.26 -6.08 -22.52
N SER A 13 -0.73 -4.99 -23.13
CA SER A 13 0.05 -4.26 -24.12
C SER A 13 1.38 -3.88 -23.49
N SER A 14 2.49 -4.44 -23.97
CA SER A 14 3.82 -4.02 -23.53
C SER A 14 4.07 -2.62 -24.10
N SER A 15 3.65 -1.59 -23.36
CA SER A 15 4.05 -0.22 -23.67
C SER A 15 5.58 -0.21 -23.58
N GLY A 16 6.28 0.25 -24.62
CA GLY A 16 7.74 0.28 -24.67
C GLY A 16 8.35 1.32 -23.72
N LEU A 17 7.86 1.37 -22.48
CA LEU A 17 8.29 2.26 -21.42
C LEU A 17 9.39 1.58 -20.60
N THR A 18 10.41 2.36 -20.27
CA THR A 18 11.49 1.96 -19.37
C THR A 18 11.25 2.60 -18.02
N PHE A 19 11.18 1.81 -16.95
CA PHE A 19 11.05 2.32 -15.59
C PHE A 19 12.40 2.25 -14.86
N LYS A 20 12.82 3.37 -14.29
CA LYS A 20 13.91 3.43 -13.31
C LYS A 20 13.30 3.68 -11.95
N LEU A 21 13.59 2.80 -10.99
CA LEU A 21 13.10 2.92 -9.63
C LEU A 21 14.26 3.25 -8.70
N HIS A 22 14.19 4.40 -8.03
CA HIS A 22 15.19 4.78 -7.04
C HIS A 22 15.00 3.94 -5.77
N PRO A 23 16.08 3.39 -5.16
CA PRO A 23 15.98 2.56 -3.95
C PRO A 23 15.24 3.23 -2.77
N LEU A 24 15.33 4.57 -2.67
CA LEU A 24 14.60 5.36 -1.67
C LEU A 24 13.09 5.08 -1.68
N VAL A 25 12.49 4.91 -2.85
CA VAL A 25 11.04 4.67 -2.99
C VAL A 25 10.65 3.36 -2.35
N MET A 26 11.43 2.30 -2.59
CA MET A 26 11.20 0.99 -1.98
C MET A 26 11.34 1.05 -0.46
N LEU A 27 12.34 1.79 0.03
CA LEU A 27 12.57 1.97 1.46
C LEU A 27 11.40 2.72 2.11
N ASN A 28 10.96 3.83 1.53
CA ASN A 28 9.84 4.63 2.03
C ASN A 28 8.54 3.80 2.13
N ILE A 29 8.23 3.00 1.10
CA ILE A 29 7.03 2.14 1.08
C ILE A 29 7.14 1.04 2.14
N SER A 30 8.30 0.39 2.25
CA SER A 30 8.51 -0.70 3.22
C SER A 30 8.43 -0.20 4.66
N ASP A 31 9.00 0.97 4.92
CA ASP A 31 8.97 1.65 6.20
C ASP A 31 7.54 2.08 6.57
N HIS A 32 6.78 2.70 5.65
CA HIS A 32 5.36 3.04 5.87
C HIS A 32 4.51 1.79 6.20
N PHE A 33 4.66 0.70 5.44
CA PHE A 33 3.98 -0.55 5.74
C PHE A 33 4.33 -1.08 7.13
N THR A 34 5.61 -1.09 7.49
CA THR A 34 6.10 -1.61 8.77
C THR A 34 5.61 -0.75 9.95
N ARG A 35 5.60 0.57 9.80
CA ARG A 35 5.03 1.50 10.80
C ARG A 35 3.56 1.19 11.06
N VAL A 36 2.75 1.15 9.99
CA VAL A 36 1.30 0.89 10.11
C VAL A 36 1.04 -0.48 10.72
N LYS A 37 1.79 -1.51 10.32
CA LYS A 37 1.70 -2.85 10.91
C LYS A 37 2.00 -2.87 12.40
N THR A 38 3.01 -2.12 12.84
CA THR A 38 3.39 -2.05 14.26
C THR A 38 2.37 -1.26 15.08
N GLN A 39 1.80 -0.19 14.53
CA GLN A 39 0.78 0.62 15.21
C GLN A 39 -0.53 -0.13 15.42
N LEU A 40 -0.92 -0.98 14.46
CA LEU A 40 -2.14 -1.78 14.55
C LEU A 40 -1.99 -3.03 15.42
N ASN A 41 -0.76 -3.51 15.61
CA ASN A 41 -0.44 -4.64 16.46
C ASN A 41 0.68 -4.27 17.42
N PRO A 42 0.40 -3.37 18.39
CA PRO A 42 1.40 -2.98 19.39
C PRO A 42 1.90 -4.25 20.09
N PRO A 43 3.23 -4.36 20.37
CA PRO A 43 3.73 -5.49 21.13
C PRO A 43 2.96 -5.52 22.44
N ALA A 44 2.16 -6.59 22.64
CA ALA A 44 1.52 -6.85 23.91
C ALA A 44 2.63 -6.77 24.95
N SER A 45 2.57 -5.75 25.82
CA SER A 45 3.45 -5.62 26.96
C SER A 45 3.54 -6.97 27.63
N SER A 46 4.73 -7.56 27.60
CA SER A 46 5.00 -8.89 28.10
C SER A 46 4.84 -8.91 29.62
N CYS A 47 3.63 -9.14 30.09
CA CYS A 47 3.33 -9.80 31.35
C CYS A 47 2.29 -10.88 31.05
N ALA A 48 2.78 -12.12 30.94
CA ALA A 48 1.98 -13.30 30.70
C ALA A 48 1.03 -13.56 31.87
N THR A 49 -0.29 -13.62 31.62
CA THR A 49 -1.22 -14.52 32.33
C THR A 49 -2.57 -14.59 31.61
N GLY A 50 -3.00 -15.79 31.23
CA GLY A 50 -4.42 -16.08 30.96
C GLY A 50 -4.72 -16.76 29.63
N ASN A 51 -5.01 -18.07 29.69
CA ASN A 51 -5.65 -18.84 28.62
C ASN A 51 -6.98 -18.21 28.16
N GLY A 52 -7.25 -18.22 26.86
CA GLY A 52 -8.56 -17.83 26.32
C GLY A 52 -8.71 -18.23 24.86
N HIS A 53 -9.61 -19.17 24.60
CA HIS A 53 -9.99 -19.70 23.31
C HIS A 53 -10.88 -18.67 22.58
N SER A 54 -10.49 -18.18 21.40
CA SER A 54 -11.42 -17.49 20.49
C SER A 54 -11.11 -17.80 19.02
N SER A 55 -11.91 -18.73 18.53
CA SER A 55 -12.32 -18.99 17.16
C SER A 55 -12.36 -17.76 16.24
N GLY A 56 -11.75 -17.90 15.06
CA GLY A 56 -12.37 -17.51 13.78
C GLY A 56 -12.30 -16.05 13.31
N ASP A 57 -11.95 -15.08 14.14
CA ASP A 57 -11.97 -13.64 13.73
C ASP A 57 -10.57 -13.04 13.49
N ALA A 58 -9.51 -13.83 13.69
CA ALA A 58 -8.11 -13.40 13.68
C ALA A 58 -7.46 -13.28 12.27
N MET A 59 -8.24 -13.30 11.18
CA MET A 59 -7.68 -13.31 9.81
C MET A 59 -7.59 -11.93 9.14
N ILE A 60 -8.31 -10.91 9.64
CA ILE A 60 -8.34 -9.57 9.00
C ILE A 60 -7.17 -8.66 9.46
N LEU A 61 -6.45 -9.01 10.53
CA LEU A 61 -5.35 -8.19 11.06
C LEU A 61 -3.93 -8.63 10.66
N GLN A 62 -3.75 -9.51 9.68
CA GLN A 62 -2.40 -10.02 9.38
C GLN A 62 -1.60 -9.22 8.34
N ASN A 63 -2.24 -8.33 7.58
CA ASN A 63 -1.51 -7.52 6.60
C ASN A 63 -2.22 -6.17 6.33
N PRO A 64 -1.85 -5.08 7.01
CA PRO A 64 -2.52 -3.80 6.79
C PRO A 64 -2.31 -3.29 5.36
N ARG A 65 -3.35 -2.66 4.81
CA ARG A 65 -3.25 -1.95 3.53
C ARG A 65 -2.76 -0.54 3.79
N VAL A 66 -1.76 -0.12 3.04
CA VAL A 66 -1.22 1.24 3.06
C VAL A 66 -1.42 1.88 1.70
N TYR A 67 -1.66 3.19 1.70
CA TYR A 67 -1.90 3.97 0.50
C TYR A 67 -0.84 5.07 0.37
N GLY A 68 -0.53 5.45 -0.86
CA GLY A 68 0.49 6.45 -1.15
C GLY A 68 0.59 6.72 -2.64
N CYS A 69 1.41 7.71 -2.98
CA CYS A 69 1.71 8.10 -4.35
C CYS A 69 3.20 8.04 -4.61
N VAL A 70 3.57 7.76 -5.85
CA VAL A 70 4.94 7.84 -6.34
C VAL A 70 5.12 9.11 -7.16
N ILE A 71 6.27 9.75 -7.01
CA ILE A 71 6.67 10.96 -7.74
C ILE A 71 7.86 10.61 -8.60
N GLY A 72 7.84 11.11 -9.83
CA GLY A 72 8.85 10.85 -10.82
C GLY A 72 8.87 11.88 -11.93
N ALA A 73 9.82 11.72 -12.84
CA ALA A 73 9.92 12.49 -14.07
C ALA A 73 9.85 11.55 -15.26
N GLN A 74 9.22 12.01 -16.34
CA GLN A 74 9.20 11.31 -17.62
C GLN A 74 10.12 12.02 -18.61
N SER A 75 11.02 11.27 -19.22
CA SER A 75 11.81 11.72 -20.37
C SER A 75 11.63 10.72 -21.53
N GLY A 76 10.87 11.15 -22.54
CA GLY A 76 10.47 10.28 -23.65
C GLY A 76 9.68 9.06 -23.16
N ARG A 77 10.24 7.86 -23.38
CA ARG A 77 9.67 6.59 -22.90
C ARG A 77 10.25 6.12 -21.56
N THR A 78 11.14 6.88 -20.96
CA THR A 78 11.72 6.55 -19.67
C THR A 78 10.98 7.26 -18.56
N ILE A 79 10.53 6.52 -17.55
CA ILE A 79 9.92 7.02 -16.32
C ILE A 79 10.91 6.78 -15.19
N GLU A 80 11.35 7.85 -14.54
CA GLU A 80 12.22 7.78 -13.37
C GLU A 80 11.40 8.07 -12.13
N ILE A 81 11.24 7.08 -11.26
CA ILE A 81 10.50 7.18 -10.01
C ILE A 81 11.52 7.39 -8.90
N PHE A 82 11.54 8.58 -8.30
CA PHE A 82 12.59 8.97 -7.35
C PHE A 82 12.08 9.27 -5.94
N ASN A 83 10.77 9.49 -5.76
CA ASN A 83 10.19 9.72 -4.44
C ASN A 83 8.80 9.08 -4.29
N SER A 84 8.32 8.98 -3.07
CA SER A 84 6.97 8.55 -2.73
C SER A 84 6.53 9.17 -1.42
N PHE A 85 5.22 9.37 -1.27
CA PHE A 85 4.62 9.83 -0.02
C PHE A 85 3.40 9.00 0.34
N GLU A 86 3.11 8.96 1.64
CA GLU A 86 1.95 8.28 2.21
C GLU A 86 0.68 9.11 2.05
N LEU A 87 -0.45 8.41 1.87
CA LEU A 87 -1.78 8.99 1.81
C LEU A 87 -2.66 8.40 2.90
N ILE A 88 -3.50 9.26 3.49
CA ILE A 88 -4.52 8.85 4.43
C ILE A 88 -5.74 8.37 3.65
N PHE A 89 -6.21 7.17 3.99
CA PHE A 89 -7.43 6.58 3.47
C PHE A 89 -8.53 6.69 4.52
N ASP A 90 -9.66 7.25 4.12
CA ASP A 90 -10.87 7.31 4.93
C ASP A 90 -11.78 6.11 4.58
N PRO A 91 -11.88 5.10 5.47
CA PRO A 91 -12.71 3.92 5.22
C PRO A 91 -14.21 4.20 5.26
N THR A 92 -14.64 5.34 5.82
CA THR A 92 -16.05 5.70 5.90
C THR A 92 -16.59 6.23 4.58
N THR A 93 -15.76 6.97 3.86
CA THR A 93 -16.09 7.54 2.55
C THR A 93 -15.50 6.73 1.38
N ASP A 94 -14.63 5.75 1.66
CA ASP A 94 -13.85 5.00 0.66
C ASP A 94 -13.02 5.93 -0.22
N THR A 95 -12.46 6.98 0.38
CA THR A 95 -11.69 8.02 -0.34
C THR A 95 -10.30 8.24 0.22
N LEU A 96 -9.42 8.76 -0.65
CA LEU A 96 -8.12 9.32 -0.27
C LEU A 96 -8.26 10.83 -0.14
N ASP A 97 -7.56 11.42 0.83
CA ASP A 97 -7.56 12.86 1.06
C ASP A 97 -7.02 13.63 -0.17
N ARG A 98 -7.95 14.15 -0.98
CA ARG A 98 -7.65 14.92 -2.20
C ARG A 98 -6.99 16.25 -1.89
N SER A 99 -7.42 16.93 -0.83
CA SER A 99 -6.87 18.23 -0.45
C SER A 99 -5.41 18.12 -0.03
N PHE A 100 -5.05 17.02 0.64
CA PHE A 100 -3.66 16.70 0.93
C PHE A 100 -2.85 16.44 -0.35
N LEU A 101 -3.43 15.73 -1.32
CA LEU A 101 -2.78 15.43 -2.59
C LEU A 101 -2.45 16.71 -3.37
N GLU A 102 -3.40 17.63 -3.45
CA GLU A 102 -3.23 18.93 -4.12
C GLU A 102 -2.09 19.75 -3.49
N LYS A 103 -2.06 19.82 -2.15
CA LYS A 103 -0.98 20.51 -1.42
C LYS A 103 0.40 19.88 -1.65
N LYS A 104 0.47 18.56 -1.84
CA LYS A 104 1.73 17.85 -2.13
C LYS A 104 2.17 17.99 -3.58
N GLN A 105 1.27 18.30 -4.50
CA GLN A 105 1.57 18.53 -5.91
C GLN A 105 2.22 19.90 -6.15
N GLU A 106 2.01 20.87 -5.26
CA GLU A 106 2.60 22.21 -5.33
C GLU A 106 4.07 22.29 -4.85
N LEU A 107 4.63 21.20 -4.31
CA LEU A 107 5.99 21.08 -3.78
C LEU A 107 6.90 20.30 -4.74
#